data_AF-A0A955SGE9-F1
#
_entry.id   AF-A0A955SGE9-F1
#
_cell.length_a   1.000
_cell.length_b   1.000
_cell.length_c   1.000
_cell.angle_alpha   90.00
_cell.angle_beta   90.00
_cell.angle_gamma   90.00
#
_symmetry.space_group_name_H-M   'P 1'
#
loop_
_entity.id
_entity.type
_entity.pdbx_description
1 polymer ?
#
loop_
_entity_poly.entity_id
_entity_poly.type
_entity_poly.pdbx_seq_one_letter_code
_entity_poly.pdbx_strand_id
1 'polypeptide(L)'
;MRMLRLGLFLAGSLLASQARSEEPTYENFGERFIVQYCASCHHSSRPEDDRHGAPLDVNFDNLEMIRNWIFEIYDVATGDEPTMPPSNGIWDWDRELLEEWILSEMAGQGIENLPPQEGLRDPMRGSQWYERMNMIVSKPRDFEDNERNIHILGLAKFTGKQNVLEEEVNIRRETDGTVYMTSHKQRKDGVRANPFVELVFDPE
;
A
#
# COMPACT_ATOMS: atom_id res chain seq x y z
N MET A 1 -4.22 25.68 -67.01
CA MET A 1 -5.27 25.02 -66.20
C MET A 1 -4.77 23.64 -65.79
N ARG A 2 -4.31 23.45 -64.54
CA ARG A 2 -3.95 22.14 -63.98
C ARG A 2 -4.74 21.98 -62.68
N MET A 3 -5.55 20.93 -62.65
CA MET A 3 -6.50 20.61 -61.58
C MET A 3 -5.82 20.16 -60.29
N LEU A 4 -6.47 20.54 -59.20
CA LEU A 4 -6.33 20.01 -57.83
C LEU A 4 -6.10 18.50 -57.77
N ARG A 5 -5.20 18.08 -56.86
CA ARG A 5 -5.35 16.82 -56.14
C ARG A 5 -5.33 17.12 -54.64
N LEU A 6 -6.53 17.26 -54.09
CA LEU A 6 -6.82 17.27 -52.66
C LEU A 6 -7.06 15.80 -52.26
N GLY A 7 -5.99 15.13 -51.81
CA GLY A 7 -6.01 13.72 -51.43
C GLY A 7 -6.02 13.56 -49.91
N LEU A 8 -7.21 13.29 -49.41
CA LEU A 8 -7.61 12.98 -48.05
C LEU A 8 -6.73 11.87 -47.40
N PHE A 9 -5.98 12.19 -46.36
CA PHE A 9 -5.39 11.21 -45.42
C PHE A 9 -6.01 11.43 -44.02
N LEU A 10 -7.19 10.86 -43.78
CA LEU A 10 -7.89 10.89 -42.50
C LEU A 10 -8.19 9.46 -42.01
N ALA A 11 -7.15 8.65 -41.79
CA ALA A 11 -7.32 7.28 -41.29
C ALA A 11 -6.15 6.84 -40.37
N GLY A 12 -5.70 7.69 -39.45
CA GLY A 12 -4.47 7.45 -38.68
C GLY A 12 -4.53 7.57 -37.16
N SER A 13 -5.71 7.66 -36.52
CA SER A 13 -5.78 8.02 -35.07
C SER A 13 -6.60 7.09 -34.17
N LEU A 14 -6.91 5.86 -34.58
CA LEU A 14 -7.69 4.91 -33.75
C LEU A 14 -6.89 3.77 -33.10
N LEU A 15 -5.57 3.68 -33.32
CA LEU A 15 -4.74 2.60 -32.76
C LEU A 15 -3.90 2.99 -31.53
N ALA A 16 -3.93 4.25 -31.09
CA ALA A 16 -3.07 4.73 -30.00
C ALA A 16 -3.68 4.57 -28.58
N SER A 17 -4.89 4.03 -28.43
CA SER A 17 -5.64 4.04 -27.17
C SER A 17 -5.67 2.69 -26.42
N GLN A 18 -5.01 1.65 -26.91
CA GLN A 18 -5.09 0.29 -26.33
C GLN A 18 -3.86 -0.13 -25.54
N ALA A 19 -2.82 0.71 -25.41
CA ALA A 19 -1.69 0.45 -24.53
C ALA A 19 -1.95 1.00 -23.12
N ARG A 20 -3.13 0.75 -22.56
CA ARG A 20 -3.27 0.89 -21.10
C ARG A 20 -2.49 -0.29 -20.54
N SER A 21 -1.35 -0.01 -19.91
CA SER A 21 -0.45 -1.00 -19.35
C SER A 21 -1.25 -2.04 -18.57
N GLU A 22 -0.94 -3.31 -18.79
CA GLU A 22 -1.46 -4.38 -17.95
C GLU A 22 -1.13 -4.06 -16.49
N GLU A 23 -2.05 -4.38 -15.57
CA GLU A 23 -1.83 -4.24 -14.13
C GLU A 23 -0.55 -5.00 -13.76
N PRO A 24 0.33 -4.45 -12.91
CA PRO A 24 1.60 -5.09 -12.63
C PRO A 24 1.36 -6.34 -11.77
N THR A 25 1.81 -7.48 -12.29
CA THR A 25 1.82 -8.77 -11.60
C THR A 25 3.25 -9.16 -11.27
N TYR A 26 3.42 -10.22 -10.47
CA TYR A 26 4.74 -10.77 -10.23
C TYR A 26 5.44 -11.18 -11.54
N GLU A 27 4.73 -11.83 -12.46
CA GLU A 27 5.29 -12.37 -13.71
C GLU A 27 5.66 -11.29 -14.73
N ASN A 28 4.88 -10.21 -14.82
CA ASN A 28 5.14 -9.16 -15.82
C ASN A 28 6.05 -8.03 -15.29
N PHE A 29 6.15 -7.86 -13.97
CA PHE A 29 6.86 -6.74 -13.34
C PHE A 29 7.63 -7.15 -12.07
N GLY A 30 6.94 -7.70 -11.07
CA GLY A 30 7.49 -7.86 -9.71
C GLY A 30 8.78 -8.66 -9.63
N GLU A 31 8.85 -9.79 -10.34
CA GLU A 31 10.05 -10.64 -10.40
C GLU A 31 11.25 -9.85 -10.92
N ARG A 32 11.08 -9.17 -12.07
CA ARG A 32 12.15 -8.40 -12.70
C ARG A 32 12.61 -7.25 -11.82
N PHE A 33 11.68 -6.53 -11.20
CA PHE A 33 12.00 -5.44 -10.29
C PHE A 33 12.85 -5.94 -9.11
N ILE A 34 12.41 -7.00 -8.44
CA ILE A 34 13.10 -7.56 -7.27
C ILE A 34 14.49 -8.09 -7.66
N VAL A 35 14.61 -8.81 -8.78
CA VAL A 35 15.89 -9.33 -9.26
C VAL A 35 16.85 -8.18 -9.59
N GLN A 36 16.36 -7.14 -10.25
CA GLN A 36 17.19 -6.03 -10.71
C GLN A 36 17.66 -5.14 -9.57
N TYR A 37 16.79 -4.85 -8.59
CA TYR A 37 17.05 -3.80 -7.60
C TYR A 37 17.25 -4.31 -6.18
N CYS A 38 16.79 -5.51 -5.83
CA CYS A 38 16.81 -6.00 -4.44
C CYS A 38 17.72 -7.22 -4.26
N ALA A 39 17.72 -8.17 -5.20
CA ALA A 39 18.43 -9.46 -5.07
C ALA A 39 19.96 -9.36 -5.09
N SER A 40 20.52 -8.20 -5.47
CA SER A 40 21.97 -7.98 -5.34
C SER A 40 22.43 -8.04 -3.88
N CYS A 41 21.59 -7.57 -2.95
CA CYS A 41 21.87 -7.55 -1.51
C CYS A 41 21.07 -8.61 -0.74
N HIS A 42 19.85 -8.93 -1.20
CA HIS A 42 18.88 -9.77 -0.50
C HIS A 42 18.73 -11.18 -1.10
N HIS A 43 19.75 -11.74 -1.73
CA HIS A 43 19.69 -13.14 -2.20
C HIS A 43 20.44 -14.06 -1.23
N SER A 44 19.91 -15.25 -0.94
CA SER A 44 20.50 -16.17 0.07
C SER A 44 21.91 -16.65 -0.26
N SER A 45 22.27 -16.66 -1.54
CA SER A 45 23.64 -16.98 -1.98
C SER A 45 24.65 -15.85 -1.78
N ARG A 46 24.22 -14.66 -1.35
CA ARG A 46 25.12 -13.52 -1.11
C ARG A 46 25.86 -13.72 0.21
N PRO A 47 27.21 -13.77 0.20
CA PRO A 47 27.97 -13.74 1.43
C PRO A 47 27.74 -12.41 2.17
N GLU A 48 27.91 -12.40 3.49
CA GLU A 48 27.63 -11.24 4.35
C GLU A 48 28.27 -9.94 3.83
N ASP A 49 29.53 -10.00 3.39
CA ASP A 49 30.28 -8.86 2.89
C ASP A 49 29.67 -8.23 1.61
N ASP A 50 28.95 -9.02 0.80
CA ASP A 50 28.30 -8.56 -0.44
C ASP A 50 26.85 -8.09 -0.22
N ARG A 51 26.32 -8.18 1.01
CA ARG A 51 24.93 -7.80 1.32
C ARG A 51 24.75 -6.31 1.58
N HIS A 52 25.83 -5.54 1.61
CA HIS A 52 25.79 -4.09 1.85
C HIS A 52 24.99 -3.71 3.11
N GLY A 53 25.06 -4.53 4.16
CA GLY A 53 24.32 -4.35 5.41
C GLY A 53 22.92 -4.97 5.44
N ALA A 54 22.44 -5.60 4.36
CA ALA A 54 21.19 -6.35 4.37
C ALA A 54 21.30 -7.57 5.31
N PRO A 55 20.32 -7.80 6.22
CA PRO A 55 20.37 -8.92 7.16
C PRO A 55 20.44 -10.28 6.47
N LEU A 56 21.18 -11.23 7.04
CA LEU A 56 21.40 -12.57 6.46
C LEU A 56 20.11 -13.41 6.33
N ASP A 57 19.10 -13.11 7.15
CA ASP A 57 17.81 -13.80 7.20
C ASP A 57 16.72 -13.14 6.32
N VAL A 58 16.98 -11.97 5.74
CA VAL A 58 16.05 -11.27 4.82
C VAL A 58 16.43 -11.59 3.38
N ASN A 59 15.81 -12.62 2.79
CA ASN A 59 16.12 -13.09 1.44
C ASN A 59 14.89 -13.06 0.52
N PHE A 60 15.10 -12.76 -0.76
CA PHE A 60 14.09 -12.57 -1.80
C PHE A 60 14.27 -13.54 -2.98
N ASP A 61 14.57 -14.81 -2.66
CA ASP A 61 14.90 -15.81 -3.68
C ASP A 61 13.68 -16.25 -4.51
N ASN A 62 12.47 -16.04 -3.99
CA ASN A 62 11.21 -16.38 -4.65
C ASN A 62 10.04 -15.56 -4.08
N LEU A 63 8.89 -15.65 -4.74
CA LEU A 63 7.67 -14.91 -4.39
C LEU A 63 7.18 -15.15 -2.96
N GLU A 64 7.25 -16.38 -2.43
CA GLU A 64 6.84 -16.68 -1.05
C GLU A 64 7.71 -15.91 -0.04
N MET A 65 9.02 -15.90 -0.25
CA MET A 65 9.95 -15.16 0.62
C MET A 65 9.78 -13.64 0.48
N ILE A 66 9.52 -13.14 -0.73
CA ILE A 66 9.20 -11.72 -0.94
C ILE A 66 7.92 -11.33 -0.19
N ARG A 67 6.88 -12.16 -0.25
CA ARG A 67 5.60 -11.95 0.44
C ARG A 67 5.75 -11.86 1.96
N ASN A 68 6.69 -12.60 2.54
CA ASN A 68 6.97 -12.52 3.99
C ASN A 68 7.48 -11.13 4.43
N TRP A 69 8.07 -10.36 3.51
CA TRP A 69 8.67 -9.04 3.76
C TRP A 69 8.01 -7.92 2.95
N ILE A 70 6.84 -8.17 2.37
CA ILE A 70 6.27 -7.26 1.36
C ILE A 70 5.91 -5.89 1.94
N PHE A 71 5.58 -5.84 3.24
CA PHE A 71 5.33 -4.62 3.97
C PHE A 71 6.61 -3.81 4.21
N GLU A 72 7.68 -4.47 4.64
CA GLU A 72 8.98 -3.83 4.79
C GLU A 72 9.49 -3.31 3.44
N ILE A 73 9.30 -4.08 2.36
CA ILE A 73 9.64 -3.65 1.00
C ILE A 73 8.85 -2.40 0.62
N TYR A 74 7.54 -2.37 0.89
CA TYR A 74 6.72 -1.17 0.68
C TYR A 74 7.31 0.03 1.44
N ASP A 75 7.48 -0.10 2.76
CA ASP A 75 7.93 0.99 3.64
C ASP A 75 9.29 1.59 3.23
N VAL A 76 10.22 0.78 2.70
CA VAL A 76 11.59 1.24 2.42
C VAL A 76 11.87 1.52 0.95
N ALA A 77 11.09 0.95 0.02
CA ALA A 77 11.35 1.03 -1.42
C ALA A 77 10.28 1.80 -2.21
N THR A 78 9.17 2.19 -1.59
CA THR A 78 8.14 3.04 -2.21
C THR A 78 8.05 4.41 -1.50
N GLY A 79 7.09 5.24 -1.91
CA GLY A 79 6.82 6.55 -1.31
C GLY A 79 7.76 7.67 -1.76
N ASP A 80 7.63 8.84 -1.10
CA ASP A 80 8.32 10.08 -1.46
C ASP A 80 9.82 10.07 -1.08
N GLU A 81 10.21 9.31 -0.06
CA GLU A 81 11.57 9.25 0.49
C GLU A 81 12.07 7.81 0.65
N PRO A 82 12.19 7.03 -0.44
CA PRO A 82 12.61 5.64 -0.37
C PRO A 82 14.07 5.55 0.07
N THR A 83 14.36 4.64 0.99
CA THR A 83 15.71 4.41 1.53
C THR A 83 16.42 3.22 0.86
N MET A 84 15.70 2.44 0.06
CA MET A 84 16.21 1.31 -0.69
C MET A 84 15.94 1.43 -2.19
N PRO A 85 16.83 0.88 -3.04
CA PRO A 85 18.17 0.37 -2.72
C PRO A 85 19.11 1.52 -2.31
N PRO A 86 20.21 1.24 -1.59
CA PRO A 86 21.12 2.27 -1.09
C PRO A 86 21.84 3.02 -2.23
N SER A 87 21.99 2.38 -3.39
CA SER A 87 22.35 3.05 -4.63
C SER A 87 21.08 3.62 -5.26
N ASN A 88 20.90 4.95 -5.23
CA ASN A 88 19.74 5.69 -5.81
C ASN A 88 19.53 5.48 -7.34
N GLY A 89 19.23 4.26 -7.77
CA GLY A 89 19.20 3.85 -9.18
C GLY A 89 17.82 3.48 -9.72
N ILE A 90 16.75 3.63 -8.93
CA ILE A 90 15.38 3.33 -9.37
C ILE A 90 14.69 4.63 -9.79
N TRP A 91 14.05 4.60 -10.96
CA TRP A 91 13.23 5.70 -11.44
C TRP A 91 11.90 5.80 -10.68
N ASP A 92 11.36 7.00 -10.53
CA ASP A 92 10.11 7.22 -9.77
C ASP A 92 8.95 6.36 -10.30
N TRP A 93 8.80 6.25 -11.62
CA TRP A 93 7.74 5.42 -12.24
C TRP A 93 7.90 3.91 -11.96
N ASP A 94 9.13 3.42 -11.79
CA ASP A 94 9.39 2.03 -11.39
C ASP A 94 8.94 1.80 -9.93
N ARG A 95 9.07 2.83 -9.07
CA ARG A 95 8.60 2.78 -7.67
C ARG A 95 7.08 2.87 -7.57
N GLU A 96 6.44 3.69 -8.40
CA GLU A 96 4.98 3.74 -8.52
C GLU A 96 4.42 2.38 -8.94
N LEU A 97 5.05 1.70 -9.92
CA LEU A 97 4.67 0.34 -10.30
C LEU A 97 4.93 -0.70 -9.20
N LEU A 98 6.00 -0.55 -8.43
CA LEU A 98 6.26 -1.37 -7.23
C LEU A 98 5.15 -1.23 -6.21
N GLU A 99 4.75 -0.01 -5.91
CA GLU A 99 3.63 0.27 -5.01
C GLU A 99 2.33 -0.34 -5.53
N GLU A 100 1.99 -0.15 -6.81
CA GLU A 100 0.78 -0.72 -7.41
C GLU A 100 0.77 -2.25 -7.33
N TRP A 101 1.89 -2.91 -7.68
CA TRP A 101 2.02 -4.36 -7.60
C TRP A 101 1.87 -4.87 -6.16
N ILE A 102 2.56 -4.26 -5.19
CA ILE A 102 2.47 -4.67 -3.77
C ILE A 102 1.04 -4.54 -3.26
N LEU A 103 0.37 -3.42 -3.54
CA LEU A 103 -1.01 -3.20 -3.11
C LEU A 103 -1.96 -4.22 -3.75
N SER A 104 -1.74 -4.60 -5.01
CA SER A 104 -2.52 -5.64 -5.70
C SER A 104 -2.28 -7.03 -5.08
N GLU A 105 -1.03 -7.41 -4.80
CA GLU A 105 -0.69 -8.66 -4.10
C GLU A 105 -1.36 -8.74 -2.72
N MET A 106 -1.29 -7.66 -1.94
CA MET A 106 -1.92 -7.56 -0.62
C MET A 106 -3.44 -7.70 -0.70
N ALA A 107 -4.07 -7.11 -1.72
CA ALA A 107 -5.51 -7.25 -1.94
C ALA A 107 -5.89 -8.66 -2.39
N GLY A 108 -5.08 -9.29 -3.24
CA GLY A 108 -5.32 -10.61 -3.81
C GLY A 108 -5.17 -11.77 -2.81
N GLN A 109 -4.33 -11.61 -1.78
CA GLN A 109 -4.16 -12.66 -0.78
C GLN A 109 -5.36 -12.81 0.16
N GLY A 110 -6.18 -11.78 0.31
CA GLY A 110 -7.12 -11.72 1.43
C GLY A 110 -6.34 -11.66 2.74
N ILE A 111 -6.61 -10.66 3.57
CA ILE A 111 -5.91 -10.48 4.85
C ILE A 111 -6.01 -11.75 5.72
N GLU A 112 -7.04 -12.57 5.48
CA GLU A 112 -7.29 -13.89 6.07
C GLU A 112 -6.32 -15.03 5.68
N ASN A 113 -5.57 -14.94 4.58
CA ASN A 113 -4.62 -15.98 4.15
C ASN A 113 -3.16 -15.57 4.31
N LEU A 114 -2.88 -14.40 4.90
CA LEU A 114 -1.53 -14.09 5.35
C LEU A 114 -1.17 -15.13 6.42
N PRO A 115 -0.05 -15.88 6.26
CA PRO A 115 0.35 -16.82 7.28
C PRO A 115 0.48 -16.04 8.60
N PRO A 116 -0.02 -16.58 9.74
CA PRO A 116 0.31 -16.01 11.02
C PRO A 116 1.84 -15.91 11.06
N GLN A 117 2.34 -14.70 11.33
CA GLN A 117 3.77 -14.38 11.35
C GLN A 117 4.44 -15.06 12.57
N GLU A 118 4.40 -16.39 12.62
CA GLU A 118 5.06 -17.20 13.62
C GLU A 118 6.56 -17.16 13.35
N GLY A 119 7.27 -16.25 14.03
CA GLY A 119 8.73 -16.15 13.94
C GLY A 119 9.29 -14.75 13.73
N LEU A 120 8.45 -13.74 13.45
CA LEU A 120 8.87 -12.36 13.64
C LEU A 120 9.05 -12.13 15.14
N ARG A 121 10.31 -12.06 15.58
CA ARG A 121 10.77 -12.00 17.00
C ARG A 121 10.25 -10.80 17.80
N ASP A 122 9.33 -10.00 17.28
CA ASP A 122 8.78 -8.85 17.98
C ASP A 122 7.26 -8.71 17.77
N PRO A 123 6.43 -9.06 18.78
CA PRO A 123 4.98 -8.84 18.72
C PRO A 123 4.58 -7.35 18.58
N MET A 124 5.50 -6.39 18.75
CA MET A 124 5.22 -4.97 18.47
C MET A 124 5.13 -4.63 16.97
N ARG A 125 5.62 -5.47 16.06
CA ARG A 125 5.54 -5.18 14.60
C ARG A 125 4.11 -5.26 14.05
N GLY A 126 3.27 -6.13 14.61
CA GLY A 126 1.86 -6.26 14.21
C GLY A 126 0.95 -5.14 14.74
N SER A 127 1.26 -4.53 15.89
CA SER A 127 0.47 -3.41 16.44
C SER A 127 0.82 -2.08 15.77
N GLN A 128 2.09 -1.85 15.42
CA GLN A 128 2.51 -0.69 14.63
C GLN A 128 1.83 -0.64 13.25
N TRP A 129 1.48 -1.80 12.69
CA TRP A 129 0.71 -1.90 11.45
C TRP A 129 -0.71 -1.33 11.57
N TYR A 130 -1.46 -1.69 12.62
CA TYR A 130 -2.81 -1.15 12.86
C TYR A 130 -2.78 0.36 13.10
N GLU A 131 -1.76 0.85 13.81
CA GLU A 131 -1.56 2.29 14.05
C GLU A 131 -1.13 3.03 12.78
N ARG A 132 -0.23 2.47 11.96
CA ARG A 132 0.26 3.12 10.72
C ARG A 132 -0.75 3.10 9.59
N MET A 133 -1.51 2.01 9.40
CA MET A 133 -2.63 1.99 8.44
C MET A 133 -3.67 3.07 8.79
N ASN A 134 -3.92 3.30 10.09
CA ASN A 134 -4.75 4.41 10.55
C ASN A 134 -4.10 5.79 10.31
N MET A 135 -2.76 5.91 10.36
CA MET A 135 -2.03 7.17 10.11
C MET A 135 -1.85 7.53 8.62
N ILE A 136 -1.62 6.57 7.71
CA ILE A 136 -1.49 6.85 6.26
C ILE A 136 -2.77 7.49 5.70
N VAL A 137 -3.92 7.15 6.29
CA VAL A 137 -5.23 7.72 5.95
C VAL A 137 -5.47 9.11 6.59
N SER A 138 -4.62 9.56 7.53
CA SER A 138 -4.81 10.81 8.26
C SER A 138 -3.50 11.63 8.40
N LYS A 139 -3.20 12.50 7.42
CA LYS A 139 -2.09 13.45 7.55
C LYS A 139 -2.38 14.50 8.66
N PRO A 140 -1.40 14.84 9.51
CA PRO A 140 -1.60 15.76 10.64
C PRO A 140 -1.36 17.23 10.25
N ARG A 141 -2.31 18.10 10.58
CA ARG A 141 -2.07 19.55 10.72
C ARG A 141 -2.73 20.03 12.01
N ASP A 142 -1.86 20.56 12.88
CA ASP A 142 -2.09 21.39 14.06
C ASP A 142 -2.98 20.79 15.18
N PHE A 143 -2.33 20.46 16.31
CA PHE A 143 -2.88 19.66 17.42
C PHE A 143 -3.11 20.51 18.68
N GLU A 144 -4.36 20.85 19.00
CA GLU A 144 -4.73 21.42 20.31
C GLU A 144 -6.04 20.88 20.94
N ASP A 145 -6.86 20.06 20.25
CA ASP A 145 -8.18 19.60 20.77
C ASP A 145 -8.25 18.09 21.10
N ASN A 146 -8.99 17.74 22.18
CA ASN A 146 -9.16 16.37 22.73
C ASN A 146 -10.11 15.44 21.93
N GLU A 147 -10.59 15.89 20.76
CA GLU A 147 -11.48 15.14 19.87
C GLU A 147 -10.87 15.06 18.47
N ARG A 148 -10.88 13.86 17.87
CA ARG A 148 -10.48 13.62 16.49
C ARG A 148 -11.64 13.03 15.71
N ASN A 149 -11.95 13.59 14.55
CA ASN A 149 -12.78 12.92 13.55
C ASN A 149 -11.85 12.40 12.44
N ILE A 150 -11.70 11.09 12.35
CA ILE A 150 -10.91 10.42 11.31
C ILE A 150 -11.88 9.99 10.22
N HIS A 151 -11.88 10.71 9.11
CA HIS A 151 -12.53 10.21 7.90
C HIS A 151 -11.69 9.09 7.31
N ILE A 152 -12.08 7.84 7.54
CA ILE A 152 -11.44 6.68 6.91
C ILE A 152 -12.00 6.54 5.49
N LEU A 153 -11.52 7.40 4.58
CA LEU A 153 -11.71 7.25 3.14
C LEU A 153 -10.76 6.16 2.60
N GLY A 154 -10.86 4.93 3.12
CA GLY A 154 -9.79 3.94 2.93
C GLY A 154 -10.24 2.52 2.60
N LEU A 155 -11.06 1.90 3.44
CA LEU A 155 -11.25 0.44 3.36
C LEU A 155 -12.07 -0.03 2.15
N ALA A 156 -12.81 0.86 1.49
CA ALA A 156 -13.62 0.49 0.34
C ALA A 156 -12.80 0.21 -0.93
N LYS A 157 -11.61 0.80 -1.08
CA LYS A 157 -10.71 0.48 -2.21
C LYS A 157 -10.10 -0.92 -2.09
N PHE A 158 -9.86 -1.40 -0.87
CA PHE A 158 -9.17 -2.67 -0.63
C PHE A 158 -10.07 -3.92 -0.69
N THR A 159 -11.40 -3.77 -0.62
CA THR A 159 -12.32 -4.93 -0.53
C THR A 159 -13.10 -5.24 -1.82
N GLY A 160 -12.90 -4.48 -2.89
CA GLY A 160 -13.61 -4.68 -4.18
C GLY A 160 -15.13 -4.46 -4.14
N LYS A 161 -15.70 -4.02 -3.00
CA LYS A 161 -17.14 -3.80 -2.83
C LYS A 161 -17.51 -2.37 -3.25
N GLN A 162 -18.21 -2.22 -4.37
CA GLN A 162 -18.61 -0.93 -4.97
C GLN A 162 -19.66 -0.13 -4.15
N ASN A 163 -20.21 -0.71 -3.08
CA ASN A 163 -21.11 0.00 -2.17
C ASN A 163 -20.30 0.62 -1.04
N VAL A 164 -19.67 1.75 -1.33
CA VAL A 164 -18.83 2.50 -0.37
C VAL A 164 -19.71 3.01 0.77
N LEU A 165 -19.42 2.53 1.97
CA LEU A 165 -19.77 3.20 3.22
C LEU A 165 -18.64 4.20 3.49
N GLU A 166 -18.96 5.48 3.64
CA GLU A 166 -18.03 6.39 4.32
C GLU A 166 -18.01 5.98 5.80
N GLU A 167 -16.83 5.68 6.32
CA GLU A 167 -16.63 5.35 7.73
C GLU A 167 -15.94 6.54 8.40
N GLU A 168 -16.68 7.23 9.26
CA GLU A 168 -16.16 8.29 10.11
C GLU A 168 -15.86 7.67 11.47
N VAL A 169 -14.59 7.68 11.87
CA VAL A 169 -14.14 7.18 13.17
C VAL A 169 -13.77 8.36 14.04
N ASN A 170 -14.59 8.61 15.06
CA ASN A 170 -14.34 9.64 16.05
C ASN A 170 -13.56 9.03 17.22
N ILE A 171 -12.36 9.56 17.47
CA ILE A 171 -11.51 9.15 18.59
C ILE A 171 -11.47 10.31 19.59
N ARG A 172 -11.94 10.06 20.81
CA ARG A 172 -11.90 11.01 21.93
C ARG A 172 -11.05 10.44 23.05
N ARG A 173 -10.16 11.25 23.62
CA ARG A 173 -9.38 10.88 24.80
C ARG A 173 -9.82 11.72 25.99
N GLU A 174 -10.17 11.05 27.08
CA GLU A 174 -10.51 11.69 28.34
C GLU A 174 -9.25 11.99 29.17
N THR A 175 -9.39 12.86 30.19
CA THR A 175 -8.28 13.30 31.04
C THR A 175 -7.70 12.19 31.93
N ASP A 176 -8.48 11.14 32.20
CA ASP A 176 -8.05 9.93 32.91
C ASP A 176 -7.25 8.96 32.02
N GLY A 177 -7.13 9.27 30.72
CA GLY A 177 -6.40 8.48 29.75
C GLY A 177 -7.27 7.51 28.97
N THR A 178 -8.56 7.36 29.30
CA THR A 178 -9.50 6.50 28.58
C THR A 178 -9.67 6.97 27.14
N VAL A 179 -9.62 6.04 26.18
CA VAL A 179 -9.83 6.33 24.76
C VAL A 179 -11.16 5.75 24.31
N TYR A 180 -12.01 6.61 23.75
CA TYR A 180 -13.27 6.25 23.13
C TYR A 180 -13.09 6.28 21.62
N MET A 181 -13.46 5.19 20.95
CA MET A 181 -13.55 5.13 19.50
C MET A 181 -15.00 4.87 19.10
N THR A 182 -15.53 5.76 18.27
CA THR A 182 -16.89 5.69 17.72
C THR A 182 -16.80 5.61 16.22
N SER A 183 -17.31 4.54 15.62
CA SER A 183 -17.40 4.42 14.14
C SER A 183 -18.82 4.71 13.66
N HIS A 184 -18.96 5.55 12.65
CA HIS A 184 -20.19 5.82 11.94
C HIS A 184 -20.06 5.38 10.49
N LYS A 185 -20.94 4.47 10.04
CA LYS A 185 -21.00 4.03 8.65
C LYS A 185 -22.15 4.73 7.92
N GLN A 186 -21.81 5.61 6.98
CA GLN A 186 -22.78 6.28 6.14
C GLN A 186 -22.78 5.69 4.73
N ARG A 187 -23.95 5.26 4.25
CA ARG A 187 -24.11 4.87 2.85
C ARG A 187 -24.08 6.12 1.96
N LYS A 188 -23.55 5.97 0.74
CA LYS A 188 -23.57 7.03 -0.30
C LYS A 188 -24.96 7.59 -0.65
N ASP A 189 -26.03 6.85 -0.36
CA ASP A 189 -27.42 7.31 -0.53
C ASP A 189 -27.90 8.22 0.62
N GLY A 190 -27.01 8.59 1.55
CA GLY A 190 -27.31 9.44 2.70
C GLY A 190 -27.98 8.69 3.85
N VAL A 191 -28.29 7.39 3.69
CA VAL A 191 -28.89 6.59 4.75
C VAL A 191 -27.79 6.22 5.76
N ARG A 192 -27.87 6.79 6.96
CA ARG A 192 -27.07 6.32 8.10
C ARG A 192 -27.49 4.88 8.39
N ALA A 193 -26.61 3.93 8.09
CA ALA A 193 -26.73 2.61 8.68
C ALA A 193 -26.47 2.79 10.18
N ASN A 194 -27.13 2.02 11.02
CA ASN A 194 -26.88 2.06 12.46
C ASN A 194 -25.89 0.94 12.83
N PRO A 195 -24.56 1.17 12.78
CA PRO A 195 -23.65 0.42 13.61
C PRO A 195 -23.05 1.40 14.62
N PHE A 196 -23.55 1.35 15.85
CA PHE A 196 -22.89 1.97 16.99
C PHE A 196 -21.97 0.90 17.58
N VAL A 197 -20.67 1.02 17.33
CA VAL A 197 -19.66 0.25 18.07
C VAL A 197 -18.82 1.28 18.81
N GLU A 198 -19.02 1.32 20.12
CA GLU A 198 -18.20 2.08 21.05
C GLU A 198 -17.15 1.12 21.61
N LEU A 199 -15.88 1.40 21.29
CA LEU A 199 -14.76 0.70 21.90
C LEU A 199 -14.17 1.62 22.96
N VAL A 200 -14.05 1.09 24.18
CA VAL A 200 -13.47 1.79 25.33
C VAL A 200 -12.17 1.09 25.69
N PHE A 201 -11.07 1.84 25.67
CA PHE A 201 -9.77 1.37 26.10
C PHE A 201 -9.42 2.04 27.42
N ASP A 202 -9.37 1.24 28.47
CA ASP A 202 -8.96 1.65 29.82
C ASP A 202 -7.43 1.50 29.95
N PRO A 203 -6.69 2.51 30.45
CA PRO A 203 -5.23 2.46 30.56
C PRO A 203 -4.64 1.52 31.65
N GLU A 204 -5.41 0.62 32.26
CA GLU A 204 -4.90 -0.35 33.27
C GLU A 204 -3.85 -1.36 32.75
#